data_AF-A0A0N5BPK6-F1
#
_entry.id   AF-A0A0N5BPK6-F1
#
_cell.length_a   1.000
_cell.length_b   1.000
_cell.length_c   1.000
_cell.angle_alpha   90.00
_cell.angle_beta   90.00
_cell.angle_gamma   90.00
#
_symmetry.space_group_name_H-M   'P 1'
#
loop_
_entity.id
_entity.type
_entity.pdbx_description
1 polymer ?
#
loop_
_entity_poly.entity_id
_entity_poly.type
_entity_poly.pdbx_seq_one_letter_code
_entity_poly.pdbx_strand_id
1 'polypeptide(L)'
;MNALTLILYCYALFSVSQGDLSDRFKDTLGDIKTFAFKMLYKDPASRSLYEYLDLDVEPCDNFYKFSCGNWIKTMEKNRGNSERFNYDIKRANFDNLIKGNIFFVFIYLLSESMEGKYNNESSAIKKIYNLRNKCMELSGQVKENCIIEIESFGKYAFTSLFIKKSKADSKKQDDYKIVEDIFKRIKEEFKLLIDEIENIFDKESRDNLLQKLNEIEFKKKIDYHDTYSNLLMETCYKNIGISENESIEEALKNIESLSKINHTIGSCGRKIFQPHEYVLDYAHKNIQYHFNFNKLRISHNALEEPWFNRYFPQSLNFGNIGSVIANGILNAFNSDHYKYIYGLDEKGKLILTSESIKNFENKSDCFVKQYGAQIEKITGRNVNGSLTLAENIADNGGLKIAHRAYMKYLQSIGGEEAKVPGFEELTSEQLFFISFGRTFCEHKSKSSLEDQINKDVNAPGEIRTIITLSNYKPFSNAFKCKLNTTMNPVDKCEVWKSQKQN
;
A
#
# COMPACT_ATOMS: atom_id res chain seq x y z
N MET A 1 31.15 0.69 -35.37
CA MET A 1 31.48 2.13 -35.50
C MET A 1 30.17 2.85 -35.75
N ASN A 2 29.61 3.50 -34.73
CA ASN A 2 28.17 3.74 -34.66
C ASN A 2 27.75 5.04 -35.34
N ALA A 3 26.51 5.11 -35.82
CA ALA A 3 25.95 6.31 -36.46
C ALA A 3 26.07 7.57 -35.57
N LEU A 4 25.97 7.40 -34.24
CA LEU A 4 26.17 8.46 -33.26
C LEU A 4 27.58 9.09 -33.34
N THR A 5 28.61 8.25 -33.51
CA THR A 5 30.01 8.68 -33.64
C THR A 5 30.24 9.42 -34.95
N LEU A 6 29.58 8.99 -36.03
CA LEU A 6 29.65 9.65 -37.34
C LEU A 6 28.97 11.04 -37.31
N ILE A 7 27.81 11.14 -36.65
CA ILE A 7 27.09 12.41 -36.46
C ILE A 7 27.94 13.39 -35.65
N LEU A 8 28.55 12.93 -34.55
CA LEU A 8 29.46 13.75 -33.73
C LEU A 8 30.70 14.22 -34.50
N TYR A 9 31.31 13.38 -35.35
CA TYR A 9 32.44 13.76 -36.19
C TYR A 9 32.06 14.78 -37.28
N CYS A 10 30.92 14.58 -37.95
CA CYS A 10 30.43 15.52 -38.96
C CYS A 10 30.06 16.88 -38.34
N TYR A 11 29.49 16.90 -37.14
CA TYR A 11 29.22 18.16 -36.42
C TYR A 11 30.48 18.83 -35.90
N ALA A 12 31.46 18.08 -35.39
CA ALA A 12 32.73 18.66 -34.92
C ALA A 12 33.48 19.38 -36.05
N LEU A 13 33.51 18.81 -37.26
CA LEU A 13 34.14 19.44 -38.43
C LEU A 13 33.41 20.69 -38.93
N PHE A 14 32.08 20.78 -38.77
CA PHE A 14 31.34 22.01 -39.08
C PHE A 14 31.52 23.11 -38.01
N SER A 15 31.53 22.73 -36.73
CA SER A 15 31.51 23.66 -35.59
C SER A 15 32.83 24.41 -35.34
N VAL A 16 33.96 23.96 -35.92
CA VAL A 16 35.24 24.69 -35.82
C VAL A 16 35.24 25.97 -36.68
N SER A 17 34.29 26.14 -37.60
CA SER A 17 34.24 27.28 -38.54
C SER A 17 33.49 28.52 -38.03
N GLN A 18 32.70 28.43 -36.95
CA GLN A 18 31.97 29.57 -36.38
C GLN A 18 32.04 29.52 -34.85
N GLY A 19 32.67 30.55 -34.26
CA GLY A 19 33.03 30.63 -32.84
C GLY A 19 31.87 30.89 -31.88
N ASP A 20 30.82 30.08 -31.92
CA ASP A 20 29.66 30.13 -31.03
C ASP A 20 29.38 28.74 -30.42
N LEU A 21 30.21 28.39 -29.44
CA LEU A 21 30.28 27.05 -28.82
C LEU A 21 29.65 26.99 -27.41
N SER A 22 29.39 28.13 -26.77
CA SER A 22 28.90 28.16 -25.37
C SER A 22 27.39 28.08 -25.27
N ASP A 23 26.66 28.93 -25.99
CA ASP A 23 25.21 29.05 -25.78
C ASP A 23 24.44 27.95 -26.52
N ARG A 24 24.87 27.52 -27.72
CA ARG A 24 24.34 26.30 -28.36
C ARG A 24 24.49 25.05 -27.48
N PHE A 25 25.56 24.92 -26.69
CA PHE A 25 25.72 23.79 -25.78
C PHE A 25 24.73 23.85 -24.60
N LYS A 26 24.40 25.04 -24.09
CA LYS A 26 23.37 25.21 -23.05
C LYS A 26 21.98 24.90 -23.58
N ASP A 27 21.63 25.41 -24.76
CA ASP A 27 20.33 25.16 -25.38
C ASP A 27 20.17 23.67 -25.72
N THR A 28 21.20 23.03 -26.29
CA THR A 28 21.17 21.58 -26.56
C THR A 28 21.03 20.76 -25.27
N LEU A 29 21.67 21.17 -24.16
CA LEU A 29 21.51 20.52 -22.86
C LEU A 29 20.11 20.76 -22.27
N GLY A 30 19.52 21.93 -22.50
CA GLY A 30 18.15 22.28 -22.15
C GLY A 30 17.11 21.46 -22.92
N ASP A 31 17.33 21.27 -24.21
CA ASP A 31 16.49 20.44 -25.08
C ASP A 31 16.64 18.95 -24.76
N ILE A 32 17.84 18.45 -24.47
CA ILE A 32 18.05 17.07 -23.99
C ILE A 32 17.34 16.85 -22.65
N LYS A 33 17.46 17.79 -21.70
CA LYS A 33 16.72 17.72 -20.43
C LYS A 33 15.22 17.74 -20.67
N THR A 34 14.72 18.65 -21.51
CA THR A 34 13.29 18.77 -21.85
C THR A 34 12.77 17.51 -22.54
N PHE A 35 13.54 16.93 -23.45
CA PHE A 35 13.20 15.69 -24.17
C PHE A 35 13.17 14.48 -23.24
N ALA A 36 14.21 14.29 -22.41
CA ALA A 36 14.25 13.24 -21.40
C ALA A 36 13.10 13.38 -20.39
N PHE A 37 12.85 14.60 -19.89
CA PHE A 37 11.74 14.91 -18.98
C PHE A 37 10.37 14.61 -19.62
N LYS A 38 10.20 14.92 -20.91
CA LYS A 38 8.98 14.63 -21.70
C LYS A 38 8.83 13.15 -22.06
N MET A 39 9.91 12.38 -22.06
CA MET A 39 9.90 10.92 -22.20
C MET A 39 9.54 10.24 -20.87
N LEU A 40 10.20 10.64 -19.77
CA LEU A 40 9.90 10.18 -18.40
C LEU A 40 8.43 10.39 -18.00
N TYR A 41 7.79 11.47 -18.47
CA TYR A 41 6.37 11.74 -18.17
C TYR A 41 5.36 10.90 -18.98
N LYS A 42 5.80 10.25 -20.08
CA LYS A 42 4.92 9.43 -20.93
C LYS A 42 4.86 7.97 -20.49
N ASP A 43 5.98 7.44 -20.02
CA ASP A 43 6.03 6.08 -19.48
C ASP A 43 5.66 6.10 -17.98
N PRO A 44 4.59 5.40 -17.56
CA PRO A 44 4.12 5.49 -16.19
C PRO A 44 5.11 4.85 -15.20
N ALA A 45 5.84 3.80 -15.58
CA ALA A 45 6.84 3.18 -14.71
C ALA A 45 8.00 4.13 -14.43
N SER A 46 8.51 4.80 -15.47
CA SER A 46 9.59 5.80 -15.40
C SER A 46 9.22 6.96 -14.49
N ARG A 47 8.04 7.56 -14.69
CA ARG A 47 7.51 8.61 -13.80
C ARG A 47 7.39 8.11 -12.36
N SER A 48 6.79 6.95 -12.16
CA SER A 48 6.53 6.38 -10.82
C SER A 48 7.84 6.03 -10.08
N LEU A 49 8.88 5.59 -10.78
CA LEU A 49 10.21 5.38 -10.18
C LEU A 49 10.86 6.72 -9.81
N TYR A 50 10.85 7.71 -10.72
CA TYR A 50 11.44 9.04 -10.47
C TYR A 50 10.80 9.78 -9.29
N GLU A 51 9.48 9.66 -9.10
CA GLU A 51 8.74 10.23 -7.97
C GLU A 51 9.18 9.67 -6.59
N TYR A 52 9.84 8.51 -6.55
CA TYR A 52 10.11 7.75 -5.31
C TYR A 52 11.61 7.55 -5.03
N LEU A 53 12.36 7.11 -6.04
CA LEU A 53 13.76 6.71 -5.91
C LEU A 53 14.66 7.89 -5.57
N ASP A 54 15.51 7.71 -4.57
CA ASP A 54 16.55 8.64 -4.16
C ASP A 54 17.92 8.08 -4.54
N LEU A 55 18.36 8.38 -5.77
CA LEU A 55 19.58 7.81 -6.36
C LEU A 55 20.88 8.32 -5.69
N ASP A 56 20.78 9.33 -4.82
CA ASP A 56 21.89 9.80 -3.97
C ASP A 56 22.14 8.87 -2.76
N VAL A 57 21.32 7.84 -2.55
CA VAL A 57 21.41 6.88 -1.43
C VAL A 57 21.79 5.50 -1.94
N GLU A 58 22.90 4.96 -1.44
CA GLU A 58 23.32 3.59 -1.76
C GLU A 58 22.30 2.54 -1.27
N PRO A 59 21.82 1.61 -2.13
CA PRO A 59 20.82 0.61 -1.77
C PRO A 59 21.20 -0.27 -0.58
N CYS A 60 22.50 -0.53 -0.39
CA CYS A 60 23.02 -1.37 0.68
C CYS A 60 23.25 -0.63 2.02
N ASP A 61 23.17 0.69 2.03
CA ASP A 61 23.29 1.50 3.26
C ASP A 61 21.92 1.74 3.89
N ASN A 62 20.93 2.14 3.07
CA ASN A 62 19.54 2.28 3.51
C ASN A 62 18.56 2.13 2.35
N PHE A 63 18.11 0.89 2.11
CA PHE A 63 17.20 0.59 1.01
C PHE A 63 15.84 1.30 1.12
N TYR A 64 15.36 1.61 2.34
CA TYR A 64 14.14 2.37 2.52
C TYR A 64 14.28 3.81 2.00
N LYS A 65 15.39 4.48 2.34
CA LYS A 65 15.68 5.83 1.81
C LYS A 65 15.93 5.80 0.31
N PHE A 66 16.68 4.83 -0.20
CA PHE A 66 16.85 4.65 -1.65
C PHE A 66 15.50 4.46 -2.38
N SER A 67 14.58 3.66 -1.82
CA SER A 67 13.30 3.35 -2.47
C SER A 67 12.17 4.37 -2.23
N CYS A 68 12.24 5.20 -1.18
CA CYS A 68 11.19 6.14 -0.79
C CYS A 68 11.63 7.62 -0.69
N GLY A 69 12.93 7.93 -0.77
CA GLY A 69 13.47 9.22 -0.30
C GLY A 69 12.90 10.44 -1.03
N ASN A 70 12.72 10.38 -2.36
CA ASN A 70 12.12 11.50 -3.10
C ASN A 70 10.61 11.67 -2.83
N TRP A 71 9.90 10.57 -2.53
CA TRP A 71 8.52 10.64 -2.07
C TRP A 71 8.44 11.28 -0.68
N ILE A 72 9.34 10.91 0.25
CA ILE A 72 9.41 11.49 1.61
C ILE A 72 9.72 13.00 1.53
N LYS A 73 10.74 13.42 0.77
CA LYS A 73 11.07 14.83 0.51
C LYS A 73 9.88 15.62 -0.06
N THR A 74 8.99 14.95 -0.78
CA THR A 74 7.76 15.56 -1.33
C THR A 74 6.67 15.68 -0.26
N MET A 75 6.46 14.66 0.57
CA MET A 75 5.52 14.72 1.70
C MET A 75 5.95 15.78 2.74
N GLU A 76 7.25 15.92 3.00
CA GLU A 76 7.81 16.96 3.87
C GLU A 76 7.43 18.37 3.41
N LYS A 77 7.55 18.64 2.10
CA LYS A 77 7.13 19.92 1.49
C LYS A 77 5.61 20.11 1.58
N ASN A 78 4.83 19.06 1.30
CA ASN A 78 3.37 19.11 1.32
C ASN A 78 2.76 19.27 2.72
N ARG A 79 3.51 18.92 3.78
CA ARG A 79 3.07 19.06 5.18
C ARG A 79 2.90 20.52 5.60
N GLY A 80 3.76 21.41 5.09
CA GLY A 80 3.90 22.78 5.61
C GLY A 80 4.12 22.79 7.14
N ASN A 81 3.33 23.60 7.83
CA ASN A 81 3.45 23.85 9.28
C ASN A 81 2.73 22.83 10.17
N SER A 82 2.17 21.74 9.62
CA SER A 82 1.34 20.80 10.40
C SER A 82 2.17 19.95 11.38
N GLU A 83 2.06 20.21 12.68
CA GLU A 83 2.82 19.49 13.72
C GLU A 83 2.49 17.99 13.79
N ARG A 84 1.20 17.62 13.69
CA ARG A 84 0.74 16.24 13.65
C ARG A 84 0.32 15.83 12.23
N PHE A 85 0.97 14.80 11.72
CA PHE A 85 0.77 14.31 10.36
C PHE A 85 1.07 12.82 10.28
N ASN A 86 0.45 12.17 9.29
CA ASN A 86 0.59 10.77 9.00
C ASN A 86 0.31 10.59 7.49
N TYR A 87 1.35 10.41 6.71
CA TYR A 87 1.27 10.07 5.28
C TYR A 87 1.82 8.66 5.10
N ASP A 88 1.10 7.79 4.40
CA ASP A 88 1.55 6.46 4.02
C ASP A 88 0.98 6.09 2.63
N ILE A 89 1.54 5.09 1.95
CA ILE A 89 1.11 4.69 0.60
C ILE A 89 -0.31 4.09 0.55
N LYS A 90 -0.80 3.51 1.66
CA LYS A 90 -2.18 2.97 1.75
C LYS A 90 -3.20 4.10 1.71
N ARG A 91 -2.85 5.24 2.33
CA ARG A 91 -3.67 6.44 2.47
C ARG A 91 -3.36 7.55 1.48
N ALA A 92 -2.24 7.54 0.75
CA ALA A 92 -1.81 8.68 -0.08
C ALA A 92 -2.91 9.23 -1.01
N ASN A 93 -3.75 8.36 -1.59
CA ASN A 93 -4.86 8.76 -2.47
C ASN A 93 -6.13 9.24 -1.69
N PHE A 94 -6.19 9.02 -0.37
CA PHE A 94 -7.34 9.25 0.52
C PHE A 94 -7.08 10.25 1.68
N ASP A 95 -5.84 10.54 2.07
CA ASP A 95 -5.56 11.58 3.08
C ASP A 95 -5.32 12.94 2.41
N ASN A 96 -4.67 12.96 1.23
CA ASN A 96 -4.60 14.15 0.36
C ASN A 96 -5.99 14.60 -0.14
N LEU A 97 -6.94 13.67 -0.14
CA LEU A 97 -8.35 13.88 -0.46
C LEU A 97 -9.07 14.75 0.57
N ILE A 98 -8.91 14.43 1.86
CA ILE A 98 -9.59 15.12 2.98
C ILE A 98 -8.91 16.48 3.26
N LYS A 99 -7.64 16.64 2.87
CA LYS A 99 -6.85 17.85 3.09
C LYS A 99 -6.69 18.75 1.85
N GLY A 100 -7.40 18.48 0.76
CA GLY A 100 -7.50 19.38 -0.40
C GLY A 100 -6.23 19.58 -1.24
N ASN A 101 -5.20 18.75 -1.08
CA ASN A 101 -3.90 18.88 -1.76
C ASN A 101 -3.53 17.60 -2.53
N ILE A 102 -4.02 17.45 -3.78
CA ILE A 102 -3.46 16.68 -4.92
C ILE A 102 -3.12 15.17 -4.65
N PHE A 103 -3.64 14.13 -5.32
CA PHE A 103 -4.18 13.89 -6.68
C PHE A 103 -5.00 12.58 -6.62
N PHE A 104 -6.13 12.32 -7.30
CA PHE A 104 -7.02 13.18 -8.09
C PHE A 104 -8.48 12.67 -8.10
N VAL A 105 -8.70 11.35 -8.30
CA VAL A 105 -10.03 10.74 -8.58
C VAL A 105 -11.13 11.14 -7.60
N PHE A 106 -10.87 11.05 -6.29
CA PHE A 106 -11.85 11.41 -5.28
C PHE A 106 -11.74 12.91 -4.92
N ILE A 107 -10.62 13.63 -5.15
CA ILE A 107 -10.65 15.11 -5.09
C ILE A 107 -11.68 15.63 -6.10
N TYR A 108 -11.69 15.08 -7.30
CA TYR A 108 -12.71 15.35 -8.31
C TYR A 108 -14.11 14.96 -7.80
N LEU A 109 -14.31 13.76 -7.23
CA LEU A 109 -15.62 13.35 -6.71
C LEU A 109 -16.13 14.21 -5.53
N LEU A 110 -15.24 14.63 -4.62
CA LEU A 110 -15.57 15.46 -3.46
C LEU A 110 -15.80 16.90 -3.91
N SER A 111 -14.92 17.48 -4.74
CA SER A 111 -15.10 18.81 -5.34
C SER A 111 -16.41 18.87 -6.13
N GLU A 112 -16.68 17.90 -7.01
CA GLU A 112 -17.94 17.80 -7.74
C GLU A 112 -19.14 17.55 -6.82
N SER A 113 -18.98 16.88 -5.68
CA SER A 113 -20.02 16.81 -4.63
C SER A 113 -20.25 18.19 -4.00
N MET A 114 -19.19 18.96 -3.75
CA MET A 114 -19.22 20.31 -3.17
C MET A 114 -19.64 21.39 -4.18
N GLU A 115 -19.57 21.10 -5.48
CA GLU A 115 -20.14 21.85 -6.60
C GLU A 115 -21.58 21.40 -6.92
N GLY A 116 -22.08 20.38 -6.22
CA GLY A 116 -23.47 19.92 -6.30
C GLY A 116 -23.80 18.98 -7.46
N LYS A 117 -22.81 18.53 -8.25
CA LYS A 117 -23.01 17.61 -9.39
C LYS A 117 -23.77 16.34 -9.02
N TYR A 118 -23.54 15.83 -7.81
CA TYR A 118 -24.13 14.58 -7.32
C TYR A 118 -25.43 14.75 -6.52
N ASN A 119 -25.96 15.98 -6.40
CA ASN A 119 -27.20 16.27 -5.67
C ASN A 119 -28.44 15.58 -6.26
N ASN A 120 -28.39 15.21 -7.54
CA ASN A 120 -29.44 14.45 -8.22
C ASN A 120 -29.24 12.92 -8.13
N GLU A 121 -28.04 12.46 -7.75
CA GLU A 121 -27.73 11.03 -7.56
C GLU A 121 -27.94 10.55 -6.12
N SER A 122 -27.98 11.46 -5.14
CA SER A 122 -28.03 11.13 -3.72
C SER A 122 -28.67 12.26 -2.88
N SER A 123 -29.66 11.90 -2.06
CA SER A 123 -30.34 12.87 -1.17
C SER A 123 -29.50 13.19 0.06
N ALA A 124 -28.72 12.21 0.55
CA ALA A 124 -27.73 12.41 1.59
C ALA A 124 -26.62 13.39 1.16
N ILE A 125 -26.05 13.22 -0.04
CA ILE A 125 -25.03 14.14 -0.57
C ILE A 125 -25.61 15.55 -0.74
N LYS A 126 -26.83 15.67 -1.29
CA LYS A 126 -27.55 16.94 -1.39
C LYS A 126 -27.74 17.63 -0.03
N LYS A 127 -28.13 16.89 0.99
CA LYS A 127 -28.25 17.39 2.38
C LYS A 127 -26.93 17.97 2.89
N ILE A 128 -25.83 17.24 2.72
CA ILE A 128 -24.51 17.68 3.17
C ILE A 128 -24.03 18.91 2.39
N TYR A 129 -24.23 18.93 1.06
CA TYR A 129 -23.96 20.08 0.20
C TYR A 129 -24.74 21.33 0.65
N ASN A 130 -26.04 21.19 0.94
CA ASN A 130 -26.89 22.30 1.39
C ASN A 130 -26.45 22.84 2.76
N LEU A 131 -26.10 21.96 3.72
CA LEU A 131 -25.54 22.38 5.01
C LEU A 131 -24.19 23.10 4.84
N ARG A 132 -23.31 22.60 3.97
CA ARG A 132 -22.01 23.25 3.69
C ARG A 132 -22.16 24.61 3.03
N ASN A 133 -23.14 24.78 2.14
CA ASN A 133 -23.41 26.09 1.55
C ASN A 133 -23.81 27.13 2.59
N LYS A 134 -24.53 26.75 3.66
CA LYS A 134 -24.79 27.65 4.80
C LYS A 134 -23.50 28.04 5.53
N CYS A 135 -22.53 27.13 5.68
CA CYS A 135 -21.20 27.49 6.19
C CYS A 135 -20.49 28.54 5.31
N MET A 136 -20.78 28.62 4.01
CA MET A 136 -20.13 29.57 3.10
C MET A 136 -20.53 31.03 3.35
N GLU A 137 -21.68 31.26 4.00
CA GLU A 137 -22.21 32.57 4.43
C GLU A 137 -21.47 33.12 5.67
N LEU A 138 -20.77 32.25 6.41
CA LEU A 138 -19.95 32.61 7.57
C LEU A 138 -18.61 33.22 7.13
N SER A 139 -17.84 33.77 8.08
CA SER A 139 -16.53 34.38 7.81
C SER A 139 -15.42 33.89 8.76
N GLY A 140 -14.17 34.03 8.31
CA GLY A 140 -12.96 33.66 9.07
C GLY A 140 -12.96 32.21 9.56
N GLN A 141 -12.36 31.98 10.72
CA GLN A 141 -12.19 30.66 11.32
C GLN A 141 -13.53 29.91 11.55
N VAL A 142 -14.62 30.63 11.78
CA VAL A 142 -15.94 30.02 12.04
C VAL A 142 -16.44 29.29 10.78
N LYS A 143 -16.22 29.87 9.59
CA LYS A 143 -16.51 29.22 8.31
C LYS A 143 -15.69 27.96 8.11
N GLU A 144 -14.39 28.03 8.35
CA GLU A 144 -13.49 26.88 8.18
C GLU A 144 -13.89 25.72 9.11
N ASN A 145 -14.14 26.00 10.39
CA ASN A 145 -14.56 25.00 11.35
C ASN A 145 -15.93 24.39 10.99
N CYS A 146 -16.89 25.22 10.55
CA CYS A 146 -18.18 24.76 10.06
C CYS A 146 -18.05 23.79 8.88
N ILE A 147 -17.23 24.15 7.88
CA ILE A 147 -16.96 23.30 6.71
C ILE A 147 -16.34 21.97 7.14
N ILE A 148 -15.33 21.99 8.03
CA ILE A 148 -14.67 20.78 8.54
C ILE A 148 -15.66 19.85 9.24
N GLU A 149 -16.56 20.37 10.08
CA GLU A 149 -17.57 19.54 10.78
C GLU A 149 -18.61 18.95 9.82
N ILE A 150 -19.13 19.74 8.86
CA ILE A 150 -20.08 19.25 7.85
C ILE A 150 -19.44 18.21 6.92
N GLU A 151 -18.20 18.45 6.46
CA GLU A 151 -17.45 17.48 5.65
C GLU A 151 -17.12 16.22 6.46
N SER A 152 -16.83 16.35 7.76
CA SER A 152 -16.63 15.22 8.67
C SER A 152 -17.89 14.37 8.85
N PHE A 153 -19.04 15.01 9.10
CA PHE A 153 -20.36 14.38 9.13
C PHE A 153 -20.69 13.68 7.79
N GLY A 154 -20.25 14.25 6.66
CA GLY A 154 -20.47 13.70 5.33
C GLY A 154 -19.57 12.52 4.92
N LYS A 155 -18.50 12.21 5.67
CA LYS A 155 -17.49 11.20 5.30
C LYS A 155 -18.09 9.85 4.90
N TYR A 156 -19.11 9.37 5.60
CA TYR A 156 -19.77 8.09 5.28
C TYR A 156 -20.50 8.15 3.92
N ALA A 157 -21.19 9.25 3.59
CA ALA A 157 -21.84 9.44 2.30
C ALA A 157 -20.83 9.50 1.14
N PHE A 158 -19.83 10.39 1.24
CA PHE A 158 -18.85 10.60 0.18
C PHE A 158 -18.06 9.31 -0.11
N THR A 159 -17.63 8.61 0.95
CA THR A 159 -16.86 7.36 0.81
C THR A 159 -17.70 6.25 0.19
N SER A 160 -18.98 6.14 0.56
CA SER A 160 -19.91 5.16 -0.03
C SER A 160 -20.13 5.41 -1.53
N LEU A 161 -20.37 6.67 -1.91
CA LEU A 161 -20.54 7.07 -3.31
C LEU A 161 -19.25 6.80 -4.13
N PHE A 162 -18.08 7.10 -3.56
CA PHE A 162 -16.80 6.81 -4.19
C PHE A 162 -16.56 5.32 -4.39
N ILE A 163 -16.81 4.47 -3.38
CA ILE A 163 -16.68 3.02 -3.51
C ILE A 163 -17.59 2.50 -4.63
N LYS A 164 -18.82 3.02 -4.75
CA LYS A 164 -19.72 2.70 -5.87
C LYS A 164 -19.16 3.13 -7.22
N LYS A 165 -18.65 4.36 -7.37
CA LYS A 165 -18.14 4.84 -8.67
C LYS A 165 -16.80 4.17 -9.06
N SER A 166 -15.89 3.95 -8.11
CA SER A 166 -14.63 3.21 -8.33
C SER A 166 -14.89 1.77 -8.82
N LYS A 167 -15.99 1.13 -8.37
CA LYS A 167 -16.44 -0.18 -8.86
C LYS A 167 -17.00 -0.19 -10.28
N ALA A 168 -17.52 0.93 -10.76
CA ALA A 168 -18.13 1.03 -12.08
C ALA A 168 -17.09 1.28 -13.19
N ASP A 169 -15.81 1.51 -12.84
CA ASP A 169 -14.74 1.70 -13.83
C ASP A 169 -14.42 0.37 -14.54
N SER A 170 -14.83 0.29 -15.81
CA SER A 170 -14.59 -0.87 -16.67
C SER A 170 -13.11 -1.20 -16.86
N LYS A 171 -12.19 -0.22 -16.71
CA LYS A 171 -10.74 -0.48 -16.79
C LYS A 171 -10.27 -1.41 -15.68
N LYS A 172 -10.77 -1.20 -14.46
CA LYS A 172 -10.42 -2.00 -13.27
C LYS A 172 -10.85 -3.47 -13.41
N GLN A 173 -11.86 -3.78 -14.24
CA GLN A 173 -12.29 -5.16 -14.48
C GLN A 173 -11.26 -6.00 -15.26
N ASP A 174 -10.47 -5.38 -16.13
CA ASP A 174 -9.33 -6.04 -16.78
C ASP A 174 -8.12 -6.12 -15.83
N ASP A 175 -7.87 -5.07 -15.07
CA ASP A 175 -6.77 -5.01 -14.10
C ASP A 175 -6.90 -6.12 -13.05
N TYR A 176 -8.13 -6.43 -12.63
CA TYR A 176 -8.45 -7.59 -11.80
C TYR A 176 -8.00 -8.93 -12.41
N LYS A 177 -7.99 -9.10 -13.74
CA LYS A 177 -7.54 -10.36 -14.37
C LYS A 177 -6.03 -10.56 -14.17
N ILE A 178 -5.26 -9.47 -14.28
CA ILE A 178 -3.81 -9.47 -14.05
C ILE A 178 -3.54 -9.80 -12.58
N VAL A 179 -4.27 -9.17 -11.66
CA VAL A 179 -4.12 -9.41 -10.21
C VAL A 179 -4.58 -10.81 -9.79
N GLU A 180 -5.62 -11.37 -10.42
CA GLU A 180 -6.02 -12.77 -10.23
C GLU A 180 -4.97 -13.77 -10.75
N ASP A 181 -4.22 -13.44 -11.80
CA ASP A 181 -3.08 -14.26 -12.28
C ASP A 181 -1.89 -14.20 -11.30
N ILE A 182 -1.55 -12.99 -10.82
CA ILE A 182 -0.53 -12.80 -9.77
C ILE A 182 -0.90 -13.60 -8.51
N PHE A 183 -2.14 -13.51 -8.04
CA PHE A 183 -2.65 -14.30 -6.91
C PHE A 183 -2.47 -15.81 -7.13
N LYS A 184 -2.84 -16.34 -8.30
CA LYS A 184 -2.67 -17.76 -8.63
C LYS A 184 -1.20 -18.18 -8.58
N ARG A 185 -0.30 -17.43 -9.21
CA ARG A 185 1.14 -17.74 -9.24
C ARG A 185 1.79 -17.74 -7.85
N ILE A 186 1.44 -16.75 -7.02
CA ILE A 186 1.86 -16.69 -5.62
C ILE A 186 1.33 -17.89 -4.84
N LYS A 187 0.07 -18.26 -5.05
CA LYS A 187 -0.57 -19.42 -4.41
C LYS A 187 0.11 -20.74 -4.80
N GLU A 188 0.47 -20.94 -6.09
CA GLU A 188 1.20 -22.14 -6.53
C GLU A 188 2.62 -22.20 -5.93
N GLU A 189 3.40 -21.10 -5.96
CA GLU A 189 4.73 -21.11 -5.32
C GLU A 189 4.68 -21.28 -3.80
N PHE A 190 3.59 -20.86 -3.14
CA PHE A 190 3.42 -21.12 -1.72
C PHE A 190 3.10 -22.59 -1.42
N LYS A 191 2.34 -23.29 -2.28
CA LYS A 191 2.15 -24.75 -2.13
C LYS A 191 3.50 -25.47 -2.18
N LEU A 192 4.32 -25.18 -3.19
CA LEU A 192 5.67 -25.73 -3.32
C LEU A 192 6.53 -25.42 -2.09
N LEU A 193 6.42 -24.21 -1.54
CA LEU A 193 7.16 -23.81 -0.34
C LEU A 193 6.67 -24.51 0.94
N ILE A 194 5.38 -24.84 1.05
CA ILE A 194 4.84 -25.69 2.12
C ILE A 194 5.38 -27.12 1.96
N ASP A 195 5.31 -27.71 0.76
CA ASP A 195 5.86 -29.05 0.49
C ASP A 195 7.36 -29.17 0.85
N GLU A 196 8.13 -28.10 0.58
CA GLU A 196 9.58 -28.03 0.78
C GLU A 196 10.04 -27.93 2.26
N ILE A 197 9.15 -27.75 3.24
CA ILE A 197 9.49 -27.27 4.60
C ILE A 197 9.48 -28.34 5.72
N GLU A 198 10.03 -29.51 5.41
CA GLU A 198 9.93 -30.72 6.25
C GLU A 198 10.55 -30.59 7.65
N ASN A 199 11.41 -29.59 7.86
CA ASN A 199 12.07 -29.32 9.13
C ASN A 199 11.29 -28.41 10.09
N ILE A 200 10.08 -27.98 9.71
CA ILE A 200 9.15 -27.25 10.59
C ILE A 200 7.82 -28.00 10.67
N PHE A 201 7.31 -28.45 9.52
CA PHE A 201 6.03 -29.15 9.45
C PHE A 201 6.24 -30.61 8.99
N ASP A 202 5.79 -31.55 9.82
CA ASP A 202 5.64 -32.95 9.44
C ASP A 202 4.61 -33.12 8.30
N LYS A 203 4.55 -34.31 7.70
CA LYS A 203 3.72 -34.55 6.52
C LYS A 203 2.24 -34.25 6.76
N GLU A 204 1.67 -34.72 7.87
CA GLU A 204 0.26 -34.47 8.22
C GLU A 204 -0.03 -32.98 8.34
N SER A 205 0.85 -32.25 9.02
CA SER A 205 0.77 -30.80 9.18
C SER A 205 0.88 -30.09 7.83
N ARG A 206 1.77 -30.51 6.93
CA ARG A 206 1.86 -29.97 5.56
C ARG A 206 0.63 -30.25 4.72
N ASP A 207 0.11 -31.49 4.74
CA ASP A 207 -1.09 -31.89 4.00
C ASP A 207 -2.30 -31.02 4.43
N ASN A 208 -2.45 -30.75 5.74
CA ASN A 208 -3.48 -29.86 6.28
C ASN A 208 -3.27 -28.38 5.91
N LEU A 209 -2.02 -27.88 5.93
CA LEU A 209 -1.70 -26.51 5.50
C LEU A 209 -1.95 -26.31 4.00
N LEU A 210 -1.66 -27.32 3.18
CA LEU A 210 -1.95 -27.33 1.74
C LEU A 210 -3.45 -27.33 1.47
N GLN A 211 -4.25 -28.12 2.21
CA GLN A 211 -5.71 -28.06 2.11
C GLN A 211 -6.21 -26.64 2.41
N LYS A 212 -5.84 -26.08 3.55
CA LYS A 212 -6.22 -24.73 3.96
C LYS A 212 -5.81 -23.68 2.93
N LEU A 213 -4.60 -23.79 2.35
CA LEU A 213 -4.14 -22.91 1.27
C LEU A 213 -5.00 -23.07 0.01
N ASN A 214 -5.23 -24.31 -0.44
CA ASN A 214 -6.04 -24.63 -1.61
C ASN A 214 -7.45 -24.03 -1.51
N GLU A 215 -8.04 -24.03 -0.33
CA GLU A 215 -9.37 -23.48 -0.06
C GLU A 215 -9.42 -21.93 0.02
N ILE A 216 -8.28 -21.21 0.05
CA ILE A 216 -8.28 -19.73 0.03
C ILE A 216 -8.86 -19.20 -1.28
N GLU A 217 -9.98 -18.49 -1.19
CA GLU A 217 -10.59 -17.80 -2.34
C GLU A 217 -10.21 -16.31 -2.39
N PHE A 218 -9.85 -15.81 -3.57
CA PHE A 218 -9.70 -14.37 -3.84
C PHE A 218 -11.06 -13.75 -4.20
N LYS A 219 -11.43 -12.63 -3.57
CA LYS A 219 -12.74 -11.97 -3.76
C LYS A 219 -12.60 -10.44 -3.92
N LYS A 220 -13.36 -9.90 -4.87
CA LYS A 220 -13.47 -8.44 -5.14
C LYS A 220 -14.39 -7.71 -4.14
N LYS A 221 -15.47 -8.37 -3.70
CA LYS A 221 -16.36 -7.90 -2.61
C LYS A 221 -16.40 -8.96 -1.52
N ILE A 222 -16.06 -8.56 -0.29
CA ILE A 222 -16.46 -9.23 0.93
C ILE A 222 -17.05 -8.13 1.81
N ASP A 223 -18.36 -8.01 1.77
CA ASP A 223 -19.14 -7.05 2.54
C ASP A 223 -20.52 -7.66 2.69
N TYR A 224 -20.68 -8.44 3.77
CA TYR A 224 -21.87 -9.24 4.07
C TYR A 224 -23.01 -8.41 4.67
N HIS A 225 -22.74 -7.16 5.07
CA HIS A 225 -23.72 -6.25 5.69
C HIS A 225 -24.06 -5.04 4.80
N ASP A 226 -23.59 -5.06 3.54
CA ASP A 226 -23.79 -4.02 2.54
C ASP A 226 -23.42 -2.61 3.05
N THR A 227 -22.33 -2.55 3.82
CA THR A 227 -21.97 -1.45 4.74
C THR A 227 -21.82 -0.08 4.10
N TYR A 228 -21.51 -0.01 2.80
CA TYR A 228 -21.35 1.21 2.00
C TYR A 228 -22.35 1.31 0.84
N SER A 229 -23.46 0.55 0.85
CA SER A 229 -24.43 0.65 -0.24
C SER A 229 -25.22 1.95 -0.18
N ASN A 230 -25.58 2.48 -1.36
CA ASN A 230 -26.36 3.71 -1.44
C ASN A 230 -27.65 3.62 -0.62
N LEU A 231 -28.39 2.49 -0.67
CA LEU A 231 -29.65 2.36 0.05
C LEU A 231 -29.46 2.49 1.57
N LEU A 232 -28.45 1.82 2.14
CA LEU A 232 -28.15 1.90 3.56
C LEU A 232 -27.66 3.30 3.96
N MET A 233 -26.80 3.90 3.12
CA MET A 233 -26.26 5.23 3.33
C MET A 233 -27.36 6.30 3.32
N GLU A 234 -28.23 6.33 2.30
CA GLU A 234 -29.39 7.24 2.23
C GLU A 234 -30.31 7.05 3.44
N THR A 235 -30.61 5.80 3.81
CA THR A 235 -31.45 5.47 4.97
C THR A 235 -30.85 6.02 6.26
N CYS A 236 -29.53 5.92 6.43
CA CYS A 236 -28.86 6.44 7.62
C CYS A 236 -28.91 7.97 7.70
N TYR A 237 -28.61 8.71 6.63
CA TYR A 237 -28.71 10.18 6.65
C TYR A 237 -30.16 10.70 6.66
N LYS A 238 -31.14 9.89 6.25
CA LYS A 238 -32.57 10.18 6.46
C LYS A 238 -32.96 10.04 7.94
N ASN A 239 -32.50 8.99 8.61
CA ASN A 239 -32.94 8.63 9.96
C ASN A 239 -32.12 9.27 11.10
N ILE A 240 -30.98 9.92 10.81
CA ILE A 240 -30.09 10.48 11.84
C ILE A 240 -30.63 11.75 12.53
N GLY A 241 -31.77 12.30 12.07
CA GLY A 241 -32.46 13.41 12.74
C GLY A 241 -31.96 14.82 12.43
N ILE A 242 -30.96 14.98 11.54
CA ILE A 242 -30.45 16.29 11.11
C ILE A 242 -31.14 16.72 9.80
N SER A 243 -31.68 17.94 9.74
CA SER A 243 -32.39 18.47 8.56
C SER A 243 -31.56 19.49 7.79
N GLU A 244 -31.68 19.50 6.46
CA GLU A 244 -31.12 20.59 5.64
C GLU A 244 -31.88 21.92 5.80
N ASN A 245 -33.07 21.90 6.43
CA ASN A 245 -33.90 23.07 6.66
C ASN A 245 -33.59 23.81 7.99
N GLU A 246 -32.85 23.19 8.91
CA GLU A 246 -32.40 23.79 10.17
C GLU A 246 -31.38 24.93 9.94
N SER A 247 -31.19 25.82 10.93
CA SER A 247 -30.06 26.76 10.88
C SER A 247 -28.74 25.99 11.00
N ILE A 248 -27.64 26.58 10.52
CA ILE A 248 -26.36 25.88 10.52
C ILE A 248 -25.83 25.67 11.94
N GLU A 249 -26.14 26.58 12.86
CA GLU A 249 -25.80 26.48 14.29
C GLU A 249 -26.51 25.30 14.96
N GLU A 250 -27.81 25.11 14.70
CA GLU A 250 -28.57 23.99 15.25
C GLU A 250 -28.15 22.66 14.62
N ALA A 251 -27.88 22.63 13.31
CA ALA A 251 -27.34 21.45 12.65
C ALA A 251 -25.97 21.05 13.22
N LEU A 252 -25.03 21.99 13.41
CA LEU A 252 -23.72 21.74 14.02
C LEU A 252 -23.85 21.25 15.47
N LYS A 253 -24.71 21.89 16.28
CA LYS A 253 -25.00 21.47 17.66
C LYS A 253 -25.54 20.05 17.74
N ASN A 254 -26.42 19.67 16.80
CA ASN A 254 -26.96 18.31 16.73
C ASN A 254 -25.92 17.30 16.24
N ILE A 255 -25.08 17.65 15.27
CA ILE A 255 -23.91 16.85 14.85
C ILE A 255 -22.94 16.62 16.01
N GLU A 256 -22.61 17.67 16.79
CA GLU A 256 -21.70 17.59 17.94
C GLU A 256 -22.28 16.77 19.09
N SER A 257 -23.59 16.91 19.36
CA SER A 257 -24.29 16.12 20.36
C SER A 257 -24.27 14.62 19.99
N LEU A 258 -24.62 14.31 18.74
CA LEU A 258 -24.67 12.94 18.23
C LEU A 258 -23.27 12.31 18.09
N SER A 259 -22.21 13.06 17.79
CA SER A 259 -20.85 12.52 17.67
C SER A 259 -20.26 12.04 19.01
N LYS A 260 -20.75 12.60 20.13
CA LYS A 260 -20.37 12.21 21.50
C LYS A 260 -21.14 10.99 22.03
N ILE A 261 -22.19 10.54 21.35
CA ILE A 261 -22.96 9.35 21.76
C ILE A 261 -22.19 8.07 21.42
N ASN A 262 -22.12 7.14 22.38
CA ASN A 262 -21.61 5.79 22.12
C ASN A 262 -22.66 4.95 21.36
N HIS A 263 -22.74 5.16 20.06
CA HIS A 263 -23.68 4.46 19.18
C HIS A 263 -23.46 2.95 19.17
N THR A 264 -24.55 2.18 19.16
CA THR A 264 -24.53 0.70 19.03
C THR A 264 -23.83 0.27 17.75
N ILE A 265 -23.01 -0.79 17.83
CA ILE A 265 -22.32 -1.38 16.67
C ILE A 265 -23.34 -1.71 15.56
N GLY A 266 -23.01 -1.35 14.32
CA GLY A 266 -23.88 -1.55 13.16
C GLY A 266 -25.03 -0.53 13.00
N SER A 267 -25.31 0.32 13.99
CA SER A 267 -26.30 1.40 13.86
C SER A 267 -25.88 2.48 12.85
N CYS A 268 -26.84 3.26 12.36
CA CYS A 268 -26.56 4.38 11.45
C CYS A 268 -25.69 5.48 12.08
N GLY A 269 -25.88 5.78 13.36
CA GLY A 269 -25.02 6.72 14.07
C GLY A 269 -23.57 6.23 14.15
N ARG A 270 -23.34 4.93 14.41
CA ARG A 270 -21.97 4.37 14.38
C ARG A 270 -21.35 4.48 12.99
N LYS A 271 -22.10 4.21 11.91
CA LYS A 271 -21.58 4.36 10.53
C LYS A 271 -21.24 5.80 10.17
N ILE A 272 -22.06 6.77 10.58
CA ILE A 272 -21.87 8.20 10.27
C ILE A 272 -20.73 8.81 11.09
N PHE A 273 -20.69 8.56 12.41
CA PHE A 273 -19.73 9.18 13.32
C PHE A 273 -18.45 8.38 13.54
N GLN A 274 -18.43 7.08 13.20
CA GLN A 274 -17.22 6.24 13.15
C GLN A 274 -17.05 5.58 11.77
N PRO A 275 -16.95 6.34 10.67
CA PRO A 275 -16.90 5.80 9.30
C PRO A 275 -15.65 4.95 9.05
N HIS A 276 -14.60 5.12 9.86
CA HIS A 276 -13.38 4.32 9.81
C HIS A 276 -13.63 2.83 10.05
N GLU A 277 -14.63 2.47 10.87
CA GLU A 277 -14.99 1.07 11.17
C GLU A 277 -15.73 0.37 10.02
N TYR A 278 -16.24 1.11 9.02
CA TYR A 278 -17.17 0.56 8.01
C TYR A 278 -16.74 0.79 6.56
N VAL A 279 -16.13 1.93 6.23
CA VAL A 279 -15.93 2.33 4.82
C VAL A 279 -14.49 2.67 4.44
N LEU A 280 -13.64 3.09 5.37
CA LEU A 280 -12.26 3.45 5.04
C LEU A 280 -11.43 2.26 4.55
N ASP A 281 -11.61 1.06 5.13
CA ASP A 281 -10.94 -0.17 4.68
C ASP A 281 -11.32 -0.65 3.26
N TYR A 282 -12.36 -0.06 2.68
CA TYR A 282 -12.77 -0.28 1.29
C TYR A 282 -12.32 0.87 0.36
N ALA A 283 -12.01 2.04 0.92
CA ALA A 283 -11.58 3.23 0.19
C ALA A 283 -10.04 3.43 0.16
N HIS A 284 -9.31 2.97 1.17
CA HIS A 284 -7.85 2.94 1.17
C HIS A 284 -7.31 1.83 0.27
N LYS A 285 -6.01 1.88 -0.09
CA LYS A 285 -5.34 0.69 -0.64
C LYS A 285 -5.20 -0.33 0.48
N ASN A 286 -5.89 -1.46 0.38
CA ASN A 286 -5.97 -2.44 1.46
C ASN A 286 -6.11 -3.86 0.91
N ILE A 287 -5.51 -4.81 1.60
CA ILE A 287 -5.73 -6.24 1.43
C ILE A 287 -6.05 -6.85 2.79
N GLN A 288 -6.99 -7.78 2.83
CA GLN A 288 -7.49 -8.32 4.09
C GLN A 288 -7.82 -9.80 3.94
N TYR A 289 -7.19 -10.63 4.76
CA TYR A 289 -7.59 -12.01 4.94
C TYR A 289 -8.67 -12.10 6.02
N HIS A 290 -9.82 -12.66 5.64
CA HIS A 290 -10.96 -12.86 6.52
C HIS A 290 -10.94 -14.29 7.05
N PHE A 291 -10.28 -14.50 8.20
CA PHE A 291 -10.05 -15.82 8.81
C PHE A 291 -11.31 -16.69 8.84
N ASN A 292 -12.42 -16.19 9.37
CA ASN A 292 -13.67 -16.96 9.53
C ASN A 292 -14.23 -17.56 8.23
N PHE A 293 -13.79 -17.10 7.05
CA PHE A 293 -14.31 -17.53 5.75
C PHE A 293 -13.25 -18.07 4.80
N ASN A 294 -11.97 -18.14 5.21
CA ASN A 294 -10.82 -18.46 4.37
C ASN A 294 -10.74 -17.64 3.05
N LYS A 295 -11.01 -16.32 3.12
CA LYS A 295 -11.10 -15.46 1.93
C LYS A 295 -10.15 -14.29 1.99
N LEU A 296 -9.49 -14.01 0.86
CA LEU A 296 -8.66 -12.83 0.66
C LEU A 296 -9.43 -11.78 -0.14
N ARG A 297 -9.59 -10.58 0.45
CA ARG A 297 -10.17 -9.41 -0.20
C ARG A 297 -9.08 -8.41 -0.55
N ILE A 298 -9.16 -7.81 -1.74
CA ILE A 298 -8.41 -6.59 -2.07
C ILE A 298 -9.38 -5.41 -2.30
N SER A 299 -8.99 -4.19 -1.94
CA SER A 299 -9.78 -2.99 -2.23
C SER A 299 -9.67 -2.59 -3.71
N HIS A 300 -10.62 -1.78 -4.22
CA HIS A 300 -10.62 -1.37 -5.63
C HIS A 300 -9.56 -0.31 -5.93
N ASN A 301 -9.01 0.34 -4.90
CA ASN A 301 -8.02 1.41 -5.04
C ASN A 301 -6.59 0.91 -4.75
N ALA A 302 -6.44 -0.34 -4.33
CA ALA A 302 -5.19 -1.08 -4.41
C ALA A 302 -4.72 -1.29 -5.87
N LEU A 303 -5.65 -1.23 -6.83
CA LEU A 303 -5.37 -1.31 -8.28
C LEU A 303 -4.92 0.05 -8.86
N GLU A 304 -4.11 0.80 -8.10
CA GLU A 304 -3.64 2.14 -8.45
C GLU A 304 -2.18 2.31 -8.03
N GLU A 305 -1.47 3.27 -8.63
CA GLU A 305 -0.07 3.53 -8.32
C GLU A 305 0.14 3.92 -6.84
N PRO A 306 1.27 3.54 -6.22
CA PRO A 306 2.37 2.76 -6.79
C PRO A 306 2.16 1.23 -6.71
N TRP A 307 1.04 0.76 -6.14
CA TRP A 307 0.80 -0.67 -5.91
C TRP A 307 0.64 -1.46 -7.20
N PHE A 308 -0.11 -0.90 -8.15
CA PHE A 308 -0.37 -1.55 -9.43
C PHE A 308 -0.53 -0.53 -10.55
N ASN A 309 0.00 -0.86 -11.72
CA ASN A 309 -0.41 -0.28 -13.00
C ASN A 309 -0.25 -1.34 -14.10
N ARG A 310 -1.28 -1.51 -14.94
CA ARG A 310 -1.29 -2.50 -16.04
C ARG A 310 -0.22 -2.26 -17.12
N TYR A 311 0.37 -1.07 -17.15
CA TYR A 311 1.45 -0.67 -18.05
C TYR A 311 2.84 -0.75 -17.41
N PHE A 312 2.95 -1.06 -16.11
CA PHE A 312 4.25 -1.38 -15.51
C PHE A 312 4.74 -2.75 -15.99
N PRO A 313 6.07 -2.97 -16.06
CA PRO A 313 6.62 -4.32 -16.08
C PRO A 313 6.17 -5.08 -14.83
N GLN A 314 6.04 -6.39 -14.94
CA GLN A 314 5.59 -7.26 -13.87
C GLN A 314 6.57 -7.31 -12.69
N SER A 315 7.86 -6.99 -12.87
CA SER A 315 8.77 -6.67 -11.76
C SER A 315 8.15 -5.72 -10.75
N LEU A 316 7.63 -4.57 -11.20
CA LEU A 316 7.03 -3.58 -10.31
C LEU A 316 5.71 -4.07 -9.70
N ASN A 317 4.86 -4.73 -10.49
CA ASN A 317 3.57 -5.24 -10.01
C ASN A 317 3.75 -6.40 -9.01
N PHE A 318 4.59 -7.39 -9.28
CA PHE A 318 4.89 -8.47 -8.33
C PHE A 318 5.62 -7.94 -7.09
N GLY A 319 6.56 -7.01 -7.26
CA GLY A 319 7.30 -6.41 -6.16
C GLY A 319 6.40 -5.71 -5.15
N ASN A 320 5.38 -4.99 -5.62
CA ASN A 320 4.43 -4.27 -4.77
C ASN A 320 3.13 -5.06 -4.52
N ILE A 321 2.12 -4.98 -5.40
CA ILE A 321 0.83 -5.66 -5.18
C ILE A 321 0.96 -7.19 -5.05
N GLY A 322 1.95 -7.81 -5.70
CA GLY A 322 2.26 -9.23 -5.50
C GLY A 322 2.73 -9.54 -4.08
N SER A 323 3.72 -8.82 -3.55
CA SER A 323 4.17 -8.95 -2.16
C SER A 323 3.06 -8.67 -1.15
N VAL A 324 2.20 -7.68 -1.42
CA VAL A 324 0.99 -7.40 -0.63
C VAL A 324 0.01 -8.57 -0.67
N ILE A 325 -0.19 -9.21 -1.82
CA ILE A 325 -1.01 -10.43 -1.94
C ILE A 325 -0.40 -11.60 -1.18
N ALA A 326 0.92 -11.76 -1.22
CA ALA A 326 1.62 -12.83 -0.52
C ALA A 326 1.57 -12.65 1.02
N ASN A 327 1.78 -11.43 1.54
CA ASN A 327 1.51 -11.09 2.95
C ASN A 327 0.04 -11.40 3.30
N GLY A 328 -0.90 -10.97 2.45
CA GLY A 328 -2.33 -11.22 2.65
C GLY A 328 -2.70 -12.70 2.73
N ILE A 329 -2.13 -13.56 1.87
CA ILE A 329 -2.27 -15.03 1.97
C ILE A 329 -1.64 -15.54 3.27
N LEU A 330 -0.44 -15.08 3.61
CA LEU A 330 0.26 -15.48 4.83
C LEU A 330 -0.41 -15.04 6.12
N ASN A 331 -1.33 -14.09 6.10
CA ASN A 331 -2.16 -13.80 7.28
C ASN A 331 -3.14 -14.94 7.65
N ALA A 332 -3.25 -15.99 6.83
CA ALA A 332 -3.85 -17.27 7.20
C ALA A 332 -2.86 -18.24 7.90
N PHE A 333 -1.56 -17.95 7.84
CA PHE A 333 -0.43 -18.82 8.22
C PHE A 333 0.62 -18.13 9.12
N ASN A 334 0.33 -16.94 9.61
CA ASN A 334 1.14 -16.20 10.57
C ASN A 334 0.95 -16.76 12.00
N SER A 335 1.62 -16.18 12.99
CA SER A 335 1.57 -16.62 14.41
C SER A 335 0.16 -16.80 14.97
N ASP A 336 -0.81 -16.04 14.46
CA ASP A 336 -2.16 -15.98 15.02
C ASP A 336 -3.06 -17.08 14.46
N HIS A 337 -2.78 -17.54 13.24
CA HIS A 337 -3.68 -18.40 12.47
C HIS A 337 -3.06 -19.70 11.95
N TYR A 338 -1.73 -19.87 11.93
CA TYR A 338 -1.06 -21.04 11.34
C TYR A 338 -1.61 -22.39 11.82
N LYS A 339 -1.83 -22.54 13.13
CA LYS A 339 -2.24 -23.80 13.76
C LYS A 339 -3.75 -24.08 13.77
N TYR A 340 -4.59 -23.14 13.32
CA TYR A 340 -6.05 -23.26 13.42
C TYR A 340 -6.71 -23.50 12.06
N ILE A 341 -7.73 -24.37 12.03
CA ILE A 341 -8.71 -24.39 10.95
C ILE A 341 -9.56 -23.10 10.99
N TYR A 342 -10.04 -22.70 9.82
CA TYR A 342 -10.93 -21.56 9.67
C TYR A 342 -12.40 -21.96 9.90
N GLY A 343 -13.31 -20.97 9.91
CA GLY A 343 -14.74 -21.17 10.14
C GLY A 343 -15.19 -20.59 11.47
N LEU A 344 -16.48 -20.28 11.59
CA LEU A 344 -17.05 -19.78 12.85
C LEU A 344 -17.16 -20.91 13.89
N ASP A 345 -17.65 -22.07 13.46
CA ASP A 345 -17.92 -23.22 14.33
C ASP A 345 -16.66 -24.09 14.60
N GLU A 346 -15.66 -24.04 13.71
CA GLU A 346 -14.41 -24.81 13.87
C GLU A 346 -13.26 -23.99 14.49
N LYS A 347 -13.48 -22.70 14.81
CA LYS A 347 -12.45 -21.81 15.36
C LYS A 347 -11.84 -22.38 16.65
N GLY A 348 -10.56 -22.75 16.58
CA GLY A 348 -9.80 -23.29 17.71
C GLY A 348 -9.41 -24.76 17.56
N LYS A 349 -10.00 -25.50 16.62
CA LYS A 349 -9.51 -26.85 16.25
C LYS A 349 -8.13 -26.74 15.61
N LEU A 350 -7.18 -27.49 16.15
CA LEU A 350 -5.80 -27.53 15.67
C LEU A 350 -5.68 -28.38 14.41
N ILE A 351 -4.83 -27.96 13.49
CA ILE A 351 -4.53 -28.66 12.21
C ILE A 351 -3.07 -29.08 12.06
N LEU A 352 -2.26 -28.91 13.11
CA LEU A 352 -0.83 -29.24 13.13
C LEU A 352 -0.52 -30.09 14.37
N THR A 353 0.49 -30.93 14.29
CA THR A 353 0.97 -31.69 15.45
C THR A 353 1.67 -30.78 16.48
N SER A 354 1.79 -31.25 17.72
CA SER A 354 2.48 -30.52 18.79
C SER A 354 3.95 -30.22 18.48
N GLU A 355 4.64 -31.12 17.77
CA GLU A 355 6.05 -30.92 17.40
C GLU A 355 6.16 -29.90 16.25
N SER A 356 5.25 -29.95 15.28
CA SER A 356 5.13 -28.93 14.22
C SER A 356 4.83 -27.53 14.79
N ILE A 357 3.94 -27.44 15.78
CA ILE A 357 3.63 -26.19 16.51
C ILE A 357 4.88 -25.62 17.19
N LYS A 358 5.59 -26.46 17.96
CA LYS A 358 6.80 -26.09 18.69
C LYS A 358 7.94 -25.66 17.75
N ASN A 359 8.12 -26.35 16.62
CA ASN A 359 9.15 -25.98 15.65
C ASN A 359 8.85 -24.65 14.95
N PHE A 360 7.60 -24.35 14.66
CA PHE A 360 7.20 -23.04 14.14
C PHE A 360 7.40 -21.92 15.17
N GLU A 361 7.02 -22.14 16.43
CA GLU A 361 7.21 -21.17 17.53
C GLU A 361 8.71 -20.88 17.75
N ASN A 362 9.55 -21.91 17.84
CA ASN A 362 11.02 -21.79 17.94
C ASN A 362 11.65 -20.99 16.78
N LYS A 363 11.09 -21.06 15.57
CA LYS A 363 11.56 -20.29 14.41
C LYS A 363 11.04 -18.85 14.42
N SER A 364 9.80 -18.67 14.89
CA SER A 364 9.15 -17.36 15.04
C SER A 364 9.85 -16.47 16.08
N ASP A 365 10.39 -17.07 17.13
CA ASP A 365 11.20 -16.45 18.18
C ASP A 365 12.38 -15.60 17.65
N CYS A 366 12.91 -15.95 16.47
CA CYS A 366 13.95 -15.17 15.79
C CYS A 366 13.44 -13.76 15.46
N PHE A 367 12.23 -13.66 14.89
CA PHE A 367 11.61 -12.39 14.52
C PHE A 367 11.28 -11.52 15.73
N VAL A 368 10.81 -12.12 16.83
CA VAL A 368 10.56 -11.41 18.10
C VAL A 368 11.84 -10.70 18.57
N LYS A 369 12.97 -11.41 18.57
CA LYS A 369 14.28 -10.88 19.00
C LYS A 369 14.82 -9.85 17.99
N GLN A 370 14.77 -10.15 16.70
CA GLN A 370 15.30 -9.30 15.63
C GLN A 370 14.57 -7.96 15.53
N TYR A 371 13.22 -7.96 15.55
CA TYR A 371 12.43 -6.73 15.52
C TYR A 371 12.43 -6.01 16.88
N GLY A 372 12.45 -6.75 18.00
CA GLY A 372 12.55 -6.17 19.34
C GLY A 372 13.83 -5.37 19.61
N ALA A 373 14.92 -5.70 18.89
CA ALA A 373 16.18 -4.98 18.92
C ALA A 373 16.18 -3.66 18.10
N GLN A 374 15.14 -3.39 17.30
CA GLN A 374 15.10 -2.22 16.43
C GLN A 374 14.60 -0.98 17.16
N ILE A 375 15.34 0.13 16.99
CA ILE A 375 15.01 1.44 17.56
C ILE A 375 14.52 2.34 16.41
N GLU A 376 13.33 2.91 16.55
CA GLU A 376 12.83 3.91 15.62
C GLU A 376 13.50 5.27 15.92
N LYS A 377 14.07 5.89 14.88
CA LYS A 377 15.05 7.00 14.99
C LYS A 377 14.45 8.32 15.45
N ILE A 378 13.18 8.59 15.14
CA ILE A 378 12.50 9.87 15.45
C ILE A 378 11.98 9.88 16.91
N THR A 379 11.47 8.73 17.36
CA THR A 379 10.91 8.54 18.69
C THR A 379 11.96 8.12 19.72
N GLY A 380 12.99 7.39 19.30
CA GLY A 380 13.97 6.74 20.18
C GLY A 380 13.42 5.51 20.90
N ARG A 381 12.29 4.96 20.45
CA ARG A 381 11.61 3.82 21.08
C ARG A 381 11.92 2.50 20.35
N ASN A 382 11.99 1.41 21.11
CA ASN A 382 12.06 0.06 20.55
C ASN A 382 10.71 -0.37 19.96
N VAL A 383 10.76 -1.15 18.87
CA VAL A 383 9.59 -1.89 18.37
C VAL A 383 9.26 -3.05 19.30
N ASN A 384 7.97 -3.31 19.54
CA ASN A 384 7.55 -4.52 20.23
C ASN A 384 7.52 -5.70 19.24
N GLY A 385 8.59 -6.51 19.25
CA GLY A 385 8.74 -7.67 18.37
C GLY A 385 7.68 -8.77 18.55
N SER A 386 7.06 -8.86 19.73
CA SER A 386 5.95 -9.80 20.00
C SER A 386 4.61 -9.28 19.45
N LEU A 387 4.32 -7.99 19.64
CA LEU A 387 3.11 -7.33 19.09
C LEU A 387 3.09 -7.36 17.56
N THR A 388 4.27 -7.24 16.95
CA THR A 388 4.42 -7.17 15.48
C THR A 388 4.68 -8.52 14.81
N LEU A 389 4.78 -9.61 15.58
CA LEU A 389 5.24 -10.92 15.11
C LEU A 389 4.45 -11.45 13.91
N ALA A 390 3.12 -11.33 13.94
CA ALA A 390 2.22 -11.83 12.91
C ALA A 390 2.53 -11.21 11.53
N GLU A 391 2.59 -9.88 11.47
CA GLU A 391 2.90 -9.13 10.25
C GLU A 391 4.38 -9.29 9.85
N ASN A 392 5.31 -9.37 10.80
CA ASN A 392 6.73 -9.61 10.50
C ASN A 392 6.94 -10.95 9.79
N ILE A 393 6.27 -12.03 10.23
CA ILE A 393 6.28 -13.34 9.55
C ILE A 393 5.64 -13.23 8.16
N ALA A 394 4.51 -12.53 8.04
CA ALA A 394 3.78 -12.35 6.79
C ALA A 394 4.59 -11.54 5.75
N ASP A 395 5.34 -10.52 6.15
CA ASP A 395 6.22 -9.75 5.27
C ASP A 395 7.40 -10.59 4.76
N ASN A 396 8.10 -11.28 5.66
CA ASN A 396 9.31 -12.04 5.33
C ASN A 396 8.98 -13.25 4.45
N GLY A 397 7.90 -13.97 4.75
CA GLY A 397 7.38 -14.98 3.83
C GLY A 397 6.81 -14.38 2.54
N GLY A 398 6.13 -13.23 2.64
CA GLY A 398 5.41 -12.60 1.54
C GLY A 398 6.35 -12.16 0.42
N LEU A 399 7.42 -11.45 0.80
CA LEU A 399 8.53 -11.13 -0.09
C LEU A 399 9.07 -12.38 -0.79
N LYS A 400 9.35 -13.45 -0.03
CA LYS A 400 9.94 -14.68 -0.57
C LYS A 400 9.02 -15.36 -1.60
N ILE A 401 7.74 -15.49 -1.29
CA ILE A 401 6.78 -16.16 -2.19
C ILE A 401 6.52 -15.30 -3.43
N ALA A 402 6.31 -13.99 -3.27
CA ALA A 402 6.11 -13.08 -4.39
C ALA A 402 7.35 -13.03 -5.31
N HIS A 403 8.56 -13.06 -4.74
CA HIS A 403 9.79 -13.10 -5.52
C HIS A 403 9.96 -14.44 -6.26
N ARG A 404 9.70 -15.59 -5.61
CA ARG A 404 9.69 -16.90 -6.30
C ARG A 404 8.69 -16.91 -7.47
N ALA A 405 7.48 -16.43 -7.24
CA ALA A 405 6.43 -16.36 -8.26
C ALA A 405 6.81 -15.42 -9.42
N TYR A 406 7.47 -14.30 -9.11
CA TYR A 406 8.01 -13.38 -10.11
C TYR A 406 9.12 -14.01 -10.94
N MET A 407 10.13 -14.64 -10.32
CA MET A 407 11.23 -15.27 -11.05
C MET A 407 10.76 -16.43 -11.94
N LYS A 408 9.71 -17.16 -11.52
CA LYS A 408 9.03 -18.16 -12.36
C LYS A 408 8.26 -17.54 -13.52
N TYR A 409 7.57 -16.42 -13.30
CA TYR A 409 6.94 -15.65 -14.37
C TYR A 409 8.00 -15.17 -15.37
N LEU A 410 9.08 -14.55 -14.90
CA LEU A 410 10.19 -14.04 -15.71
C LEU A 410 10.83 -15.16 -16.55
N GLN A 411 11.08 -16.33 -15.94
CA GLN A 411 11.53 -17.52 -16.67
C GLN A 411 10.54 -17.95 -17.76
N SER A 412 9.23 -17.93 -17.49
CA SER A 412 8.20 -18.35 -18.44
C SER A 412 8.04 -17.44 -19.67
N ILE A 413 8.54 -16.20 -19.60
CA ILE A 413 8.54 -15.24 -20.73
C ILE A 413 9.91 -15.11 -21.43
N GLY A 414 10.90 -15.93 -21.06
CA GLY A 414 12.23 -15.94 -21.68
C GLY A 414 13.34 -15.26 -20.88
N GLY A 415 13.05 -14.77 -19.67
CA GLY A 415 14.06 -14.28 -18.72
C GLY A 415 14.26 -12.76 -18.66
N GLU A 416 13.58 -11.99 -19.51
CA GLU A 416 13.72 -10.53 -19.59
C GLU A 416 12.37 -9.82 -19.81
N GLU A 417 12.23 -8.63 -19.22
CA GLU A 417 11.12 -7.69 -19.48
C GLU A 417 11.62 -6.46 -20.25
N ALA A 418 10.68 -5.68 -20.80
CA ALA A 418 10.99 -4.37 -21.36
C ALA A 418 11.67 -3.48 -20.30
N LYS A 419 12.79 -2.85 -20.67
CA LYS A 419 13.49 -1.88 -19.82
C LYS A 419 12.58 -0.67 -19.54
N VAL A 420 12.71 -0.10 -18.34
CA VAL A 420 12.02 1.15 -17.98
C VAL A 420 12.89 2.33 -18.42
N PRO A 421 12.38 3.26 -19.25
CA PRO A 421 13.13 4.43 -19.71
C PRO A 421 13.75 5.28 -18.59
N GLY A 422 15.03 5.63 -18.73
CA GLY A 422 15.81 6.34 -17.71
C GLY A 422 16.24 5.49 -16.51
N PHE A 423 15.93 4.19 -16.52
CA PHE A 423 16.27 3.20 -15.50
C PHE A 423 16.79 1.89 -16.14
N GLU A 424 17.34 1.96 -17.35
CA GLU A 424 17.71 0.80 -18.17
C GLU A 424 18.82 -0.08 -17.55
N GLU A 425 19.66 0.51 -16.69
CA GLU A 425 20.72 -0.18 -15.94
C GLU A 425 20.18 -1.07 -14.79
N LEU A 426 18.92 -0.86 -14.37
CA LEU A 426 18.30 -1.68 -13.32
C LEU A 426 17.79 -3.00 -13.91
N THR A 427 18.11 -4.11 -13.25
CA THR A 427 17.57 -5.42 -13.63
C THR A 427 16.10 -5.55 -13.23
N SER A 428 15.38 -6.42 -13.94
CA SER A 428 14.04 -6.90 -13.56
C SER A 428 13.92 -7.31 -12.07
N GLU A 429 14.93 -8.01 -11.54
CA GLU A 429 14.99 -8.42 -10.12
C GLU A 429 15.23 -7.23 -9.17
N GLN A 430 16.08 -6.27 -9.55
CA GLN A 430 16.28 -5.03 -8.78
C GLN A 430 15.01 -4.16 -8.76
N LEU A 431 14.31 -4.04 -9.89
CA LEU A 431 13.02 -3.35 -10.00
C LEU A 431 11.95 -3.99 -9.10
N PHE A 432 11.92 -5.33 -9.00
CA PHE A 432 11.05 -6.04 -8.06
C PHE A 432 11.31 -5.59 -6.61
N PHE A 433 12.56 -5.60 -6.15
CA PHE A 433 12.89 -5.21 -4.77
C PHE A 433 12.68 -3.71 -4.51
N ILE A 434 12.94 -2.84 -5.50
CA ILE A 434 12.60 -1.41 -5.45
C ILE A 434 11.10 -1.24 -5.22
N SER A 435 10.27 -1.95 -5.99
CA SER A 435 8.82 -1.85 -5.86
C SER A 435 8.31 -2.42 -4.52
N PHE A 436 8.98 -3.45 -3.98
CA PHE A 436 8.72 -3.94 -2.62
C PHE A 436 9.00 -2.87 -1.57
N GLY A 437 10.18 -2.23 -1.58
CA GLY A 437 10.52 -1.17 -0.62
C GLY A 437 9.52 0.00 -0.65
N ARG A 438 9.05 0.34 -1.86
CA ARG A 438 8.01 1.36 -2.08
C ARG A 438 6.65 1.05 -1.45
N THR A 439 6.38 -0.18 -1.05
CA THR A 439 5.13 -0.57 -0.36
C THR A 439 4.98 0.10 1.00
N PHE A 440 6.11 0.39 1.67
CA PHE A 440 6.16 0.81 3.06
C PHE A 440 6.48 2.29 3.25
N CYS A 441 6.55 3.10 2.18
CA CYS A 441 6.87 4.52 2.32
C CYS A 441 5.87 5.25 3.23
N GLU A 442 6.39 5.92 4.24
CA GLU A 442 5.63 6.70 5.19
C GLU A 442 6.41 7.95 5.64
N HIS A 443 5.66 9.00 5.95
CA HIS A 443 6.16 10.23 6.55
C HIS A 443 5.21 10.63 7.67
N LYS A 444 5.66 10.46 8.92
CA LYS A 444 4.82 10.55 10.12
C LYS A 444 5.43 11.49 11.16
N SER A 445 4.57 12.22 11.85
CA SER A 445 4.97 13.00 13.03
C SER A 445 5.46 12.09 14.14
N LYS A 446 6.32 12.61 15.02
CA LYS A 446 6.79 11.87 16.21
C LYS A 446 5.62 11.26 17.00
N SER A 447 4.59 12.05 17.29
CA SER A 447 3.40 11.55 18.02
C SER A 447 2.62 10.47 17.26
N SER A 448 2.52 10.55 15.93
CA SER A 448 1.93 9.47 15.12
C SER A 448 2.78 8.19 15.08
N LEU A 449 4.11 8.30 15.12
CA LEU A 449 5.01 7.13 15.25
C LEU A 449 4.93 6.53 16.66
N GLU A 450 4.84 7.33 17.71
CA GLU A 450 4.61 6.82 19.08
C GLU A 450 3.25 6.14 19.20
N ASP A 451 2.18 6.70 18.60
CA ASP A 451 0.88 6.04 18.52
C ASP A 451 0.99 4.67 17.83
N GLN A 452 1.71 4.57 16.71
CA GLN A 452 1.92 3.32 15.99
C GLN A 452 2.70 2.30 16.82
N ILE A 453 3.90 2.65 17.32
CA ILE A 453 4.79 1.75 18.06
C ILE A 453 4.10 1.13 19.29
N ASN A 454 3.19 1.88 19.93
CA ASN A 454 2.50 1.42 21.13
C ASN A 454 1.22 0.60 20.86
N LYS A 455 0.64 0.65 19.65
CA LYS A 455 -0.75 0.16 19.39
C LYS A 455 -0.93 -0.65 18.09
N ASP A 456 -0.09 -0.44 17.09
CA ASP A 456 -0.22 -1.06 15.77
C ASP A 456 0.51 -2.41 15.74
N VAL A 457 -0.10 -3.40 15.10
CA VAL A 457 0.54 -4.71 14.81
C VAL A 457 1.58 -4.61 13.69
N ASN A 458 1.67 -3.47 13.02
CA ASN A 458 2.64 -3.17 11.96
C ASN A 458 3.81 -2.34 12.51
N ALA A 459 5.04 -2.87 12.44
CA ALA A 459 6.24 -2.09 12.70
C ALA A 459 6.36 -0.87 11.74
N PRO A 460 7.12 0.18 12.09
CA PRO A 460 7.39 1.33 11.20
C PRO A 460 7.96 0.91 9.84
N GLY A 461 7.62 1.67 8.79
CA GLY A 461 7.89 1.33 7.40
C GLY A 461 9.38 1.17 7.06
N GLU A 462 10.25 2.03 7.61
CA GLU A 462 11.71 1.89 7.47
C GLU A 462 12.20 0.56 8.04
N ILE A 463 11.69 0.16 9.20
CA ILE A 463 12.09 -1.08 9.89
C ILE A 463 11.58 -2.30 9.13
N ARG A 464 10.32 -2.29 8.65
CA ARG A 464 9.77 -3.37 7.83
C ARG A 464 10.59 -3.60 6.56
N THR A 465 10.90 -2.52 5.82
CA THR A 465 11.69 -2.59 4.58
C THR A 465 13.10 -3.11 4.84
N ILE A 466 13.82 -2.53 5.81
CA ILE A 466 15.21 -2.91 6.10
C ILE A 466 15.28 -4.36 6.55
N ILE A 467 14.52 -4.76 7.58
CA ILE A 467 14.65 -6.09 8.17
C ILE A 467 14.21 -7.18 7.20
N THR A 468 13.09 -7.01 6.51
CA THR A 468 12.57 -8.01 5.56
C THR A 468 13.51 -8.26 4.39
N LEU A 469 14.09 -7.19 3.82
CA LEU A 469 15.10 -7.33 2.76
C LEU A 469 16.42 -7.89 3.31
N SER A 470 16.84 -7.48 4.51
CA SER A 470 18.08 -7.97 5.14
C SER A 470 18.07 -9.47 5.42
N ASN A 471 16.89 -10.05 5.69
CA ASN A 471 16.70 -11.50 5.85
C ASN A 471 16.76 -12.28 4.53
N TYR A 472 16.63 -11.62 3.37
CA TYR A 472 16.43 -12.28 2.09
C TYR A 472 17.69 -12.31 1.22
N LYS A 473 18.38 -13.46 1.18
CA LYS A 473 19.65 -13.66 0.43
C LYS A 473 19.58 -13.22 -1.06
N PRO A 474 18.51 -13.48 -1.84
CA PRO A 474 18.41 -12.98 -3.21
C PRO A 474 18.47 -11.46 -3.35
N PHE A 475 17.87 -10.71 -2.42
CA PHE A 475 17.99 -9.24 -2.40
C PHE A 475 19.45 -8.80 -2.23
N SER A 476 20.15 -9.35 -1.24
CA SER A 476 21.56 -9.03 -1.00
C SER A 476 22.45 -9.38 -2.20
N ASN A 477 22.09 -10.42 -2.97
CA ASN A 477 22.77 -10.77 -4.22
C ASN A 477 22.48 -9.76 -5.34
N ALA A 478 21.21 -9.39 -5.54
CA ALA A 478 20.78 -8.48 -6.61
C ALA A 478 21.40 -7.07 -6.50
N PHE A 479 21.63 -6.58 -5.28
CA PHE A 479 22.33 -5.31 -5.01
C PHE A 479 23.80 -5.49 -4.59
N LYS A 480 24.32 -6.73 -4.58
CA LYS A 480 25.72 -7.06 -4.24
C LYS A 480 26.16 -6.53 -2.85
N CYS A 481 25.24 -6.50 -1.89
CA CYS A 481 25.51 -5.98 -0.55
C CYS A 481 26.51 -6.86 0.21
N LYS A 482 27.59 -6.26 0.73
CA LYS A 482 28.65 -6.95 1.47
C LYS A 482 28.08 -7.62 2.72
N LEU A 483 28.56 -8.83 3.03
CA LEU A 483 28.21 -9.52 4.27
C LEU A 483 28.58 -8.68 5.50
N ASN A 484 27.81 -8.80 6.58
CA ASN A 484 27.96 -8.03 7.82
C ASN A 484 27.70 -6.51 7.64
N THR A 485 26.76 -6.16 6.76
CA THR A 485 26.18 -4.82 6.63
C THR A 485 24.72 -4.83 7.09
N THR A 486 24.12 -3.65 7.33
CA THR A 486 22.71 -3.52 7.72
C THR A 486 21.76 -4.22 6.74
N MET A 487 22.06 -4.16 5.44
CA MET A 487 21.25 -4.79 4.38
C MET A 487 21.68 -6.23 4.03
N ASN A 488 22.72 -6.77 4.68
CA ASN A 488 23.14 -8.17 4.56
C ASN A 488 23.82 -8.68 5.86
N PRO A 489 23.06 -8.84 6.97
CA PRO A 489 23.55 -9.42 8.21
C PRO A 489 23.92 -10.90 8.03
N VAL A 490 24.76 -11.41 8.93
CA VAL A 490 25.13 -12.84 8.99
C VAL A 490 23.92 -13.67 9.43
N ASP A 491 23.31 -13.29 10.55
CA ASP A 491 22.10 -13.93 11.07
C ASP A 491 20.86 -13.39 10.37
N LYS A 492 20.08 -14.30 9.77
CA LYS A 492 18.85 -13.99 9.04
C LYS A 492 17.70 -14.83 9.60
N CYS A 493 16.58 -14.19 9.94
CA CYS A 493 15.39 -14.88 10.40
C CYS A 493 14.55 -15.36 9.22
N GLU A 494 14.20 -16.64 9.20
CA GLU A 494 13.38 -17.23 8.14
C GLU A 494 12.54 -18.37 8.73
N VAL A 495 11.21 -18.21 8.72
CA VAL A 495 10.28 -19.33 8.95
C VAL A 495 10.22 -20.17 7.68
N TRP A 496 9.82 -19.59 6.55
CA TRP A 496 9.52 -20.31 5.30
C TRP A 496 10.76 -20.72 4.48
N LYS A 497 11.72 -21.42 5.10
CA LYS A 497 12.99 -21.86 4.47
C LYS A 497 12.98 -23.36 4.09
N SER A 498 13.27 -23.68 2.83
CA SER A 498 13.63 -25.05 2.43
C SER A 498 15.08 -25.37 2.78
N GLN A 499 15.35 -26.60 3.25
CA GLN A 499 16.72 -27.09 3.45
C GLN A 499 17.57 -27.12 2.17
N LYS A 500 16.94 -27.19 0.98
CA LYS A 500 17.62 -27.22 -0.32
C LYS A 500 18.23 -25.87 -0.75
N GLN A 501 18.15 -24.83 0.10
CA GLN A 501 18.61 -23.46 -0.17
C GLN A 501 19.77 -23.00 0.76
N ASN A 502 20.54 -23.94 1.32
CA ASN A 502 21.77 -23.61 2.08
C ASN A 502 22.91 -23.22 1.14
#